data_AF-A0A526MBI1-F1
#
_entry.id   AF-A0A526MBI1-F1
#
_cell.length_a   1.000
_cell.length_b   1.000
_cell.length_c   1.000
_cell.angle_alpha   90.00
_cell.angle_beta   90.00
_cell.angle_gamma   90.00
#
_symmetry.space_group_name_H-M   'P 1'
#
loop_
_entity.id
_entity.type
_entity.pdbx_description
1 polymer ?
#
loop_
_entity_poly.entity_id
_entity_poly.type
_entity_poly.pdbx_seq_one_letter_code
_entity_poly.pdbx_strand_id
1 'polypeptide(L)'
;MTESAIDPQVEIAARKKATDEFSIARSEAINEYARLESHLAMIFEAISGAEIQKAYAMFASFATNQARMSTLKQLLNLTHAEKYDNFFESLSVHLMGIGSTRNKIVHWIMVHSHTGGREFNSERDIYLASHPDIFSNKQFYKHEIQDFTKKVGFFADLTFRFATHLKHPELSRGNPDLRPWQEIFIEKISYPPPSNHPYQIK
;
A
#
# COMPACT_ATOMS: atom_id res chain seq x y z
N MET A 1 -31.88 10.24 -36.57
CA MET A 1 -30.95 9.46 -35.73
C MET A 1 -31.63 9.30 -34.38
N THR A 2 -32.17 8.12 -34.11
CA THR A 2 -32.85 7.80 -32.85
C THR A 2 -31.80 7.62 -31.77
N GLU A 3 -31.73 8.55 -30.81
CA GLU A 3 -31.09 8.29 -29.52
C GLU A 3 -31.76 7.06 -28.92
N SER A 4 -31.04 5.94 -28.93
CA SER A 4 -31.46 4.74 -28.22
C SER A 4 -31.40 5.07 -26.74
N ALA A 5 -32.53 5.43 -26.15
CA ALA A 5 -32.65 5.63 -24.71
C ALA A 5 -32.22 4.32 -24.02
N ILE A 6 -31.10 4.37 -23.28
CA ILE A 6 -30.63 3.24 -22.48
C ILE A 6 -31.72 2.91 -21.47
N ASP A 7 -32.09 1.64 -21.37
CA ASP A 7 -33.07 1.17 -20.38
C ASP A 7 -32.60 1.58 -18.97
N PRO A 8 -33.39 2.38 -18.23
CA PRO A 8 -33.04 2.82 -16.88
C PRO A 8 -32.69 1.67 -15.94
N GLN A 9 -33.30 0.48 -16.12
CA GLN A 9 -33.00 -0.70 -15.30
C GLN A 9 -31.59 -1.23 -15.56
N VAL A 10 -31.13 -1.19 -16.81
CA VAL A 10 -29.77 -1.59 -17.19
C VAL A 10 -28.74 -0.65 -16.59
N GLU A 11 -28.99 0.66 -16.62
CA GLU A 11 -28.08 1.63 -16.01
C GLU A 11 -28.01 1.48 -14.48
N ILE A 12 -29.16 1.29 -13.81
CA ILE A 12 -29.21 1.04 -12.35
C ILE A 12 -28.40 -0.20 -11.98
N ALA A 13 -28.54 -1.29 -12.75
CA ALA A 13 -27.78 -2.53 -12.52
C ALA A 13 -26.28 -2.33 -12.73
N ALA A 14 -25.88 -1.61 -13.79
CA ALA A 14 -24.49 -1.29 -14.08
C ALA A 14 -23.85 -0.43 -12.97
N ARG A 15 -24.59 0.58 -12.47
CA ARG A 15 -24.15 1.42 -11.34
C ARG A 15 -23.95 0.62 -10.08
N LYS A 16 -24.91 -0.25 -9.73
CA LYS A 16 -24.80 -1.13 -8.56
C LYS A 16 -23.58 -2.03 -8.64
N LYS A 17 -23.40 -2.72 -9.77
CA LYS A 17 -22.22 -3.58 -9.98
C LYS A 17 -20.91 -2.80 -9.82
N ALA A 18 -20.82 -1.61 -10.41
CA ALA A 18 -19.63 -0.78 -10.32
C ALA A 18 -19.35 -0.29 -8.88
N THR A 19 -20.38 0.04 -8.10
CA THR A 19 -20.26 0.36 -6.67
C THR A 19 -19.75 -0.81 -5.85
N ASP A 20 -20.26 -2.02 -6.11
CA ASP A 20 -19.83 -3.23 -5.43
C ASP A 20 -18.34 -3.52 -5.74
N GLU A 21 -17.94 -3.46 -7.01
CA GLU A 21 -16.54 -3.61 -7.44
C GLU A 21 -15.62 -2.56 -6.79
N PHE A 22 -16.07 -1.30 -6.71
CA PHE A 22 -15.31 -0.22 -6.08
C PHE A 22 -15.14 -0.48 -4.58
N SER A 23 -16.19 -0.95 -3.90
CA SER A 23 -16.19 -1.27 -2.48
C SER A 23 -15.29 -2.47 -2.16
N ILE A 24 -15.27 -3.48 -3.04
CA ILE A 24 -14.36 -4.62 -2.96
C ILE A 24 -12.91 -4.13 -3.08
N ALA A 25 -12.59 -3.38 -4.14
CA ALA A 25 -11.23 -2.85 -4.35
C ALA A 25 -10.75 -2.01 -3.15
N ARG A 26 -11.64 -1.20 -2.58
CA ARG A 26 -11.37 -0.40 -1.37
C ARG A 26 -11.06 -1.29 -0.16
N SER A 27 -11.81 -2.37 0.03
CA SER A 27 -11.61 -3.31 1.14
C SER A 27 -10.30 -4.07 1.00
N GLU A 28 -9.98 -4.54 -0.21
CA GLU A 28 -8.71 -5.19 -0.53
C GLU A 28 -7.52 -4.26 -0.26
N ALA A 29 -7.61 -2.98 -0.66
CA ALA A 29 -6.58 -1.98 -0.38
C ALA A 29 -6.33 -1.78 1.11
N ILE A 30 -7.40 -1.75 1.92
CA ILE A 30 -7.29 -1.61 3.39
C ILE A 30 -6.65 -2.85 4.00
N ASN A 31 -7.04 -4.04 3.57
CA ASN A 31 -6.47 -5.30 4.05
C ASN A 31 -4.99 -5.42 3.69
N GLU A 32 -4.60 -5.06 2.47
CA GLU A 32 -3.19 -5.02 2.08
C GLU A 32 -2.38 -4.01 2.90
N TYR A 33 -2.96 -2.86 3.24
CA TYR A 33 -2.30 -1.90 4.12
C TYR A 33 -2.14 -2.45 5.54
N ALA A 34 -3.13 -3.14 6.08
CA ALA A 34 -3.02 -3.81 7.37
C ALA A 34 -1.93 -4.91 7.35
N ARG A 35 -1.80 -5.64 6.24
CA ARG A 35 -0.73 -6.62 6.01
C ARG A 35 0.65 -5.96 6.01
N LEU A 36 0.79 -4.79 5.38
CA LEU A 36 2.01 -3.98 5.46
C LEU A 36 2.34 -3.56 6.91
N GLU A 37 1.38 -3.03 7.66
CA GLU A 37 1.59 -2.66 9.07
C GLU A 37 2.01 -3.87 9.91
N SER A 38 1.40 -5.02 9.65
CA SER A 38 1.75 -6.31 10.24
C SER A 38 3.21 -6.70 10.00
N HIS A 39 3.68 -6.61 8.76
CA HIS A 39 5.07 -6.90 8.43
C HIS A 39 6.05 -5.85 8.99
N LEU A 40 5.64 -4.59 9.12
CA LEU A 40 6.47 -3.56 9.78
C LEU A 40 6.66 -3.87 11.27
N ALA A 41 5.63 -4.38 11.95
CA ALA A 41 5.76 -4.85 13.33
C ALA A 41 6.73 -6.05 13.44
N MET A 42 6.82 -6.90 12.42
CA MET A 42 7.81 -8.00 12.40
C MET A 42 9.26 -7.49 12.31
N ILE A 43 9.51 -6.33 11.67
CA ILE A 43 10.83 -5.69 11.74
C ILE A 43 11.13 -5.31 13.19
N PHE A 44 10.15 -4.73 13.89
CA PHE A 44 10.31 -4.36 15.30
C PHE A 44 10.65 -5.58 16.17
N GLU A 45 9.94 -6.68 15.97
CA GLU A 45 10.20 -7.97 16.61
C GLU A 45 11.62 -8.46 16.31
N ALA A 46 12.03 -8.45 15.04
CA ALA A 46 13.34 -8.90 14.59
C ALA A 46 14.50 -8.12 15.23
N ILE A 47 14.35 -6.80 15.40
CA ILE A 47 15.40 -5.93 15.94
C ILE A 47 15.42 -5.95 17.47
N SER A 48 14.24 -5.96 18.11
CA SER A 48 14.14 -5.86 19.57
C SER A 48 14.27 -7.21 20.28
N GLY A 49 14.09 -8.33 19.57
CA GLY A 49 14.00 -9.65 20.19
C GLY A 49 12.75 -9.85 21.06
N ALA A 50 11.82 -8.89 21.03
CA ALA A 50 10.55 -9.01 21.74
C ALA A 50 9.67 -10.08 21.11
N GLU A 51 8.79 -10.68 21.90
CA GLU A 51 7.73 -11.53 21.39
C GLU A 51 6.83 -10.75 20.41
N ILE A 52 6.38 -11.41 19.34
CA ILE A 52 5.58 -10.78 18.28
C ILE A 52 4.39 -9.98 18.82
N GLN A 53 3.63 -10.51 19.79
CA GLN A 53 2.48 -9.80 20.37
C GLN A 53 2.87 -8.46 21.02
N LYS A 54 4.01 -8.43 21.72
CA LYS A 54 4.54 -7.21 22.34
C LYS A 54 5.04 -6.24 21.28
N ALA A 55 5.72 -6.75 20.24
CA ALA A 55 6.18 -5.94 19.12
C ALA A 55 5.00 -5.25 18.40
N TYR A 56 3.89 -5.96 18.16
CA TYR A 56 2.66 -5.36 17.63
C TYR A 56 2.08 -4.30 18.54
N ALA A 57 1.93 -4.59 19.83
CA ALA A 57 1.37 -3.63 20.78
C ALA A 57 2.20 -2.35 20.86
N MET A 58 3.54 -2.48 20.83
CA MET A 58 4.44 -1.33 20.75
C MET A 58 4.33 -0.59 19.42
N PHE A 59 4.32 -1.30 18.29
CA PHE A 59 4.19 -0.68 16.97
C PHE A 59 2.87 0.10 16.83
N ALA A 60 1.77 -0.46 17.34
CA ALA A 60 0.45 0.15 17.32
C ALA A 60 0.30 1.35 18.25
N SER A 61 1.09 1.43 19.34
CA SER A 61 1.01 2.53 20.30
C SER A 61 1.58 3.85 19.77
N PHE A 62 2.41 3.80 18.72
CA PHE A 62 2.90 5.01 18.07
C PHE A 62 1.78 5.73 17.30
N ALA A 63 1.53 6.99 17.69
CA ALA A 63 0.46 7.81 17.16
C ALA A 63 0.61 8.18 15.67
N THR A 64 1.85 8.25 15.15
CA THR A 64 2.12 8.67 13.77
C THR A 64 3.06 7.71 13.07
N ASN A 65 2.92 7.58 11.74
CA ASN A 65 3.85 6.83 10.91
C ASN A 65 5.28 7.36 11.00
N GLN A 66 5.45 8.69 11.13
CA GLN A 66 6.76 9.30 11.31
C GLN A 66 7.43 8.82 12.61
N ALA A 67 6.68 8.76 13.72
CA ALA A 67 7.20 8.24 14.97
C ALA A 67 7.60 6.75 14.85
N ARG A 68 6.75 5.93 14.21
CA ARG A 68 7.05 4.50 13.94
C ARG A 68 8.36 4.34 13.18
N MET A 69 8.53 5.09 12.09
CA MET A 69 9.71 4.97 11.23
C MET A 69 10.97 5.51 11.91
N SER A 70 10.86 6.63 12.63
CA SER A 70 11.99 7.17 13.39
C SER A 70 12.49 6.20 14.46
N THR A 71 11.57 5.59 15.22
CA THR A 71 11.93 4.60 16.25
C THR A 71 12.54 3.36 15.63
N LEU A 72 11.95 2.82 14.55
CA LEU A 72 12.52 1.67 13.84
C LEU A 72 13.92 1.96 13.31
N LYS A 73 14.17 3.15 12.74
CA LYS A 73 15.50 3.55 12.28
C LYS A 73 16.50 3.58 13.44
N GLN A 74 16.13 4.18 14.57
CA GLN A 74 17.00 4.23 15.75
C GLN A 74 17.35 2.83 16.26
N LEU A 75 16.34 1.95 16.39
CA LEU A 75 16.57 0.57 16.82
C LEU A 75 17.44 -0.20 15.81
N LEU A 76 17.20 -0.02 14.52
CA LEU A 76 17.98 -0.65 13.46
C LEU A 76 19.46 -0.23 13.55
N ASN A 77 19.72 1.05 13.79
CA ASN A 77 21.08 1.59 13.88
C ASN A 77 21.78 1.18 15.18
N LEU A 78 21.04 0.95 16.27
CA LEU A 78 21.61 0.39 17.50
C LEU A 78 22.06 -1.08 17.32
N THR A 79 21.34 -1.86 16.52
CA THR A 79 21.63 -3.29 16.33
C THR A 79 22.58 -3.57 15.16
N HIS A 80 22.50 -2.78 14.08
CA HIS A 80 23.22 -3.04 12.83
C HIS A 80 24.07 -1.86 12.32
N ALA A 81 24.26 -0.82 13.13
CA ALA A 81 24.88 0.44 12.71
C ALA A 81 24.19 1.00 11.45
N GLU A 82 24.89 1.76 10.63
CA GLU A 82 24.35 2.44 9.44
C GLU A 82 24.18 1.51 8.23
N LYS A 83 24.36 0.19 8.40
CA LYS A 83 24.41 -0.78 7.29
C LYS A 83 23.20 -0.71 6.35
N TYR A 84 22.01 -0.44 6.90
CA TYR A 84 20.74 -0.46 6.17
C TYR A 84 20.12 0.93 5.99
N ASP A 85 20.86 2.02 6.27
CA ASP A 85 20.31 3.37 6.26
C ASP A 85 19.73 3.76 4.89
N ASN A 86 20.45 3.49 3.79
CA ASN A 86 19.99 3.79 2.43
C ASN A 86 18.64 3.14 2.11
N PHE A 87 18.49 1.87 2.49
CA PHE A 87 17.26 1.11 2.29
C PHE A 87 16.14 1.65 3.17
N PHE A 88 16.41 1.83 4.46
CA PHE A 88 15.38 2.17 5.43
C PHE A 88 14.88 3.63 5.27
N GLU A 89 15.76 4.56 4.91
CA GLU A 89 15.37 5.93 4.56
C GLU A 89 14.47 5.95 3.32
N SER A 90 14.86 5.23 2.27
CA SER A 90 14.07 5.11 1.05
C SER A 90 12.70 4.46 1.33
N LEU A 91 12.66 3.43 2.19
CA LEU A 91 11.42 2.79 2.64
C LEU A 91 10.51 3.81 3.33
N SER A 92 11.03 4.55 4.32
CA SER A 92 10.28 5.55 5.07
C SER A 92 9.64 6.60 4.15
N VAL A 93 10.39 7.10 3.15
CA VAL A 93 9.88 8.05 2.15
C VAL A 93 8.68 7.47 1.38
N HIS A 94 8.77 6.22 0.92
CA HIS A 94 7.67 5.57 0.24
C HIS A 94 6.45 5.35 1.15
N LEU A 95 6.67 4.94 2.40
CA LEU A 95 5.61 4.68 3.38
C LEU A 95 4.84 5.95 3.79
N MET A 96 5.50 7.12 3.82
CA MET A 96 4.79 8.39 4.05
C MET A 96 3.73 8.67 2.97
N GLY A 97 4.07 8.45 1.69
CA GLY A 97 3.12 8.61 0.58
C GLY A 97 1.97 7.60 0.64
N ILE A 98 2.26 6.37 1.06
CA ILE A 98 1.25 5.32 1.26
C ILE A 98 0.27 5.72 2.38
N GLY A 99 0.75 6.21 3.52
CA GLY A 99 -0.11 6.65 4.62
C GLY A 99 -1.09 7.76 4.21
N SER A 100 -0.62 8.74 3.44
CA SER A 100 -1.48 9.80 2.88
C SER A 100 -2.56 9.24 1.94
N THR A 101 -2.21 8.29 1.08
CA THR A 101 -3.15 7.66 0.13
C THR A 101 -4.17 6.78 0.86
N ARG A 102 -3.74 5.99 1.84
CA ARG A 102 -4.61 5.22 2.73
C ARG A 102 -5.64 6.10 3.41
N ASN A 103 -5.23 7.29 3.88
CA ASN A 103 -6.15 8.23 4.50
C ASN A 103 -7.29 8.65 3.54
N LYS A 104 -6.99 8.87 2.26
CA LYS A 104 -8.02 9.12 1.24
C LYS A 104 -8.94 7.91 1.10
N ILE A 105 -8.38 6.71 0.91
CA ILE A 105 -9.13 5.46 0.75
C ILE A 105 -10.07 5.23 1.94
N VAL A 106 -9.66 5.53 3.17
CA VAL A 106 -10.49 5.29 4.37
C VAL A 106 -11.51 6.39 4.62
N HIS A 107 -11.15 7.66 4.44
CA HIS A 107 -11.99 8.77 4.92
C HIS A 107 -12.77 9.50 3.83
N TRP A 108 -12.41 9.33 2.56
CA TRP A 108 -13.16 9.94 1.47
C TRP A 108 -14.45 9.18 1.21
N ILE A 109 -15.45 9.91 0.72
CA ILE A 109 -16.78 9.37 0.41
C ILE A 109 -16.85 8.97 -1.05
N MET A 110 -17.59 7.89 -1.34
CA MET A 110 -17.86 7.49 -2.71
C MET A 110 -18.91 8.41 -3.32
N VAL A 111 -18.62 8.94 -4.51
CA VAL A 111 -19.50 9.84 -5.25
C VAL A 111 -19.78 9.24 -6.62
N HIS A 112 -21.02 9.43 -7.07
CA HIS A 112 -21.47 9.10 -8.41
C HIS A 112 -21.58 10.39 -9.22
N SER A 113 -20.79 10.52 -10.29
CA SER A 113 -20.91 11.64 -11.21
C SER A 113 -22.26 11.63 -11.92
N HIS A 114 -22.85 12.80 -12.09
CA HIS A 114 -24.01 12.96 -12.96
C HIS A 114 -23.57 12.76 -14.41
N THR A 115 -24.22 11.84 -15.12
CA THR A 115 -23.88 11.54 -16.52
C THR A 115 -24.36 12.62 -17.49
N GLY A 116 -25.33 13.46 -17.10
CA GLY A 116 -25.78 14.58 -17.94
C GLY A 116 -26.31 14.11 -19.31
N GLY A 117 -26.91 12.92 -19.36
CA GLY A 117 -27.39 12.29 -20.59
C GLY A 117 -26.36 11.44 -21.34
N ARG A 118 -25.09 11.40 -20.91
CA ARG A 118 -24.08 10.47 -21.48
C ARG A 118 -24.21 9.06 -20.92
N GLU A 119 -23.64 8.08 -21.63
CA GLU A 119 -23.58 6.71 -21.13
C GLU A 119 -22.71 6.62 -19.86
N PHE A 120 -23.19 5.83 -18.89
CA PHE A 120 -22.47 5.57 -17.65
C PHE A 120 -21.15 4.83 -17.91
N ASN A 121 -20.07 5.30 -17.30
CA ASN A 121 -18.75 4.69 -17.36
C ASN A 121 -18.17 4.52 -15.96
N SER A 122 -18.06 3.27 -15.49
CA SER A 122 -17.59 2.95 -14.14
C SER A 122 -16.22 3.49 -13.78
N GLU A 123 -15.33 3.66 -14.76
CA GLU A 123 -13.95 4.13 -14.54
C GLU A 123 -13.87 5.66 -14.36
N ARG A 124 -14.91 6.39 -14.78
CA ARG A 124 -14.94 7.86 -14.75
C ARG A 124 -16.03 8.43 -13.85
N ASP A 125 -17.10 7.65 -13.63
CA ASP A 125 -18.32 8.13 -12.99
C ASP A 125 -18.46 7.71 -11.54
N ILE A 126 -17.56 6.85 -11.04
CA ILE A 126 -17.47 6.50 -9.62
C ILE A 126 -16.06 6.82 -9.13
N TYR A 127 -15.97 7.63 -8.08
CA TYR A 127 -14.71 8.04 -7.47
C TYR A 127 -14.89 8.35 -5.99
N LEU A 128 -13.78 8.41 -5.25
CA LEU A 128 -13.73 8.98 -3.91
C LEU A 128 -13.49 10.48 -3.98
N ALA A 129 -14.18 11.24 -3.12
CA ALA A 129 -14.01 12.68 -2.95
C ALA A 129 -13.80 13.03 -1.46
N SER A 130 -13.01 14.07 -1.21
CA SER A 130 -12.84 14.58 0.16
C SER A 130 -14.12 15.22 0.67
N HIS A 131 -14.54 14.87 1.88
CA HIS A 131 -15.55 15.64 2.63
C HIS A 131 -14.85 16.63 3.56
N PRO A 132 -15.31 17.90 3.69
CA PRO A 132 -16.49 18.49 3.05
C PRO A 132 -16.25 19.03 1.63
N ASP A 133 -15.01 19.03 1.15
CA ASP A 133 -14.60 19.65 -0.12
C ASP A 133 -14.90 18.75 -1.34
N ILE A 134 -16.16 18.35 -1.50
CA ILE A 134 -16.63 17.46 -2.57
C ILE A 134 -16.64 18.14 -3.94
N PHE A 135 -16.57 19.47 -3.97
CA PHE A 135 -16.50 20.29 -5.17
C PHE A 135 -15.07 20.60 -5.60
N SER A 136 -14.06 20.14 -4.85
CA SER A 136 -12.70 20.16 -5.34
C SER A 136 -12.56 19.27 -6.58
N ASN A 137 -11.66 19.64 -7.48
CA ASN A 137 -11.28 18.79 -8.62
C ASN A 137 -10.45 17.56 -8.20
N LYS A 138 -10.46 17.19 -6.92
CA LYS A 138 -9.69 16.06 -6.38
C LYS A 138 -10.57 14.82 -6.39
N GLN A 139 -10.35 13.98 -7.38
CA GLN A 139 -11.05 12.71 -7.56
C GLN A 139 -10.04 11.58 -7.37
N PHE A 140 -10.49 10.47 -6.78
CA PHE A 140 -9.65 9.29 -6.60
C PHE A 140 -10.40 8.03 -7.05
N TYR A 141 -9.97 7.44 -8.16
CA TYR A 141 -10.69 6.44 -8.92
C TYR A 141 -10.32 4.99 -8.55
N LYS A 142 -11.07 4.02 -9.08
CA LYS A 142 -10.85 2.58 -8.83
C LYS A 142 -9.45 2.13 -9.23
N HIS A 143 -8.96 2.54 -10.40
CA HIS A 143 -7.61 2.17 -10.86
C HIS A 143 -6.51 2.70 -9.93
N GLU A 144 -6.68 3.88 -9.34
CA GLU A 144 -5.72 4.42 -8.35
C GLU A 144 -5.74 3.63 -7.04
N ILE A 145 -6.91 3.13 -6.62
CA ILE A 145 -7.02 2.18 -5.50
C ILE A 145 -6.27 0.89 -5.83
N GLN A 146 -6.43 0.35 -7.03
CA GLN A 146 -5.74 -0.88 -7.46
C GLN A 146 -4.22 -0.69 -7.54
N ASP A 147 -3.76 0.46 -8.04
CA ASP A 147 -2.33 0.79 -8.09
C ASP A 147 -1.75 0.98 -6.68
N PHE A 148 -2.52 1.61 -5.78
CA PHE A 148 -2.19 1.64 -4.36
C PHE A 148 -2.07 0.22 -3.78
N THR A 149 -3.04 -0.66 -4.02
CA THR A 149 -3.03 -2.05 -3.53
C THR A 149 -1.79 -2.80 -4.01
N LYS A 150 -1.44 -2.71 -5.30
CA LYS A 150 -0.23 -3.33 -5.86
C LYS A 150 1.04 -2.79 -5.20
N LYS A 151 1.12 -1.46 -5.02
CA LYS A 151 2.26 -0.80 -4.39
C LYS A 151 2.42 -1.24 -2.94
N VAL A 152 1.34 -1.21 -2.17
CA VAL A 152 1.32 -1.67 -0.78
C VAL A 152 1.71 -3.13 -0.69
N GLY A 153 1.21 -3.99 -1.56
CA GLY A 153 1.56 -5.41 -1.59
C GLY A 153 3.05 -5.65 -1.82
N PHE A 154 3.67 -4.87 -2.72
CA PHE A 154 5.13 -4.90 -2.89
C PHE A 154 5.88 -4.51 -1.61
N PHE A 155 5.51 -3.40 -0.98
CA PHE A 155 6.18 -2.96 0.24
C PHE A 155 5.91 -3.89 1.42
N ALA A 156 4.74 -4.52 1.50
CA ALA A 156 4.44 -5.53 2.52
C ALA A 156 5.37 -6.72 2.38
N ASP A 157 5.51 -7.28 1.17
CA ASP A 157 6.40 -8.41 0.92
C ASP A 157 7.88 -8.03 1.13
N LEU A 158 8.30 -6.86 0.68
CA LEU A 158 9.65 -6.34 0.90
C LEU A 158 9.98 -6.22 2.40
N THR A 159 9.05 -5.67 3.17
CA THR A 159 9.17 -5.50 4.62
C THR A 159 9.25 -6.86 5.34
N PHE A 160 8.42 -7.83 4.94
CA PHE A 160 8.48 -9.19 5.46
C PHE A 160 9.83 -9.87 5.19
N ARG A 161 10.33 -9.74 3.95
CA ARG A 161 11.64 -10.29 3.56
C ARG A 161 12.76 -9.64 4.34
N PHE A 162 12.68 -8.33 4.59
CA PHE A 162 13.66 -7.62 5.41
C PHE A 162 13.61 -8.09 6.87
N ALA A 163 12.42 -8.19 7.49
CA ALA A 163 12.27 -8.74 8.84
C ALA A 163 12.86 -10.16 8.95
N THR A 164 12.61 -11.01 7.95
CA THR A 164 13.18 -12.36 7.86
C THR A 164 14.70 -12.31 7.74
N HIS A 165 15.25 -11.41 6.92
CA HIS A 165 16.69 -11.23 6.75
C HIS A 165 17.39 -10.80 8.04
N LEU A 166 16.77 -9.93 8.83
CA LEU A 166 17.31 -9.49 10.12
C LEU A 166 17.39 -10.65 11.12
N LYS A 167 16.39 -11.55 11.15
CA LYS A 167 16.39 -12.74 12.03
C LYS A 167 17.28 -13.88 11.53
N HIS A 168 17.26 -14.12 10.22
CA HIS A 168 17.80 -15.30 9.57
C HIS A 168 18.56 -14.90 8.28
N PRO A 169 19.71 -14.22 8.40
CA PRO A 169 20.47 -13.74 7.24
C PRO A 169 20.93 -14.87 6.32
N GLU A 170 21.08 -16.09 6.83
CA GLU A 170 21.42 -17.31 6.10
C GLU A 170 20.33 -17.75 5.11
N LEU A 171 19.06 -17.48 5.43
CA LEU A 171 17.92 -17.80 4.55
C LEU A 171 17.77 -16.80 3.40
N SER A 172 18.57 -15.73 3.41
CA SER A 172 18.51 -14.65 2.41
C SER A 172 19.32 -14.92 1.15
N ARG A 173 19.91 -16.12 1.01
CA ARG A 173 20.77 -16.48 -0.13
C ARG A 173 20.03 -16.60 -1.48
N GLY A 174 18.70 -16.69 -1.47
CA GLY A 174 17.87 -16.51 -2.66
C GLY A 174 18.14 -17.50 -3.81
N ASN A 175 17.52 -17.23 -4.97
CA ASN A 175 17.82 -17.91 -6.23
C ASN A 175 19.09 -17.27 -6.83
N PRO A 176 20.10 -18.05 -7.27
CA PRO A 176 21.32 -17.54 -7.91
C PRO A 176 21.07 -16.65 -9.13
N ASP A 177 19.96 -16.88 -9.85
CA ASP A 177 19.61 -16.12 -11.07
C ASP A 177 18.99 -14.75 -10.77
N LEU A 178 18.77 -14.44 -9.49
CA LEU A 178 18.14 -13.20 -9.03
C LEU A 178 19.07 -12.42 -8.12
N ARG A 179 18.80 -11.13 -8.03
CA ARG A 179 19.53 -10.26 -7.10
C ARG A 179 19.37 -10.78 -5.66
N PRO A 180 20.47 -11.02 -4.93
CA PRO A 180 20.41 -11.43 -3.53
C PRO A 180 19.70 -10.38 -2.67
N TRP A 181 18.88 -10.84 -1.73
CA TRP A 181 18.19 -9.93 -0.79
C TRP A 181 19.16 -9.07 0.02
N GLN A 182 20.33 -9.60 0.33
CA GLN A 182 21.38 -8.90 1.08
C GLN A 182 21.87 -7.63 0.35
N GLU A 183 21.96 -7.67 -0.98
CA GLU A 183 22.33 -6.52 -1.80
C GLU A 183 21.18 -5.51 -1.89
N ILE A 184 19.95 -6.02 -2.05
CA ILE A 184 18.75 -5.17 -2.11
C ILE A 184 18.59 -4.34 -0.83
N PHE A 185 18.87 -4.93 0.33
CA PHE A 185 18.66 -4.28 1.62
C PHE A 185 19.72 -3.25 2.01
N ILE A 186 20.78 -3.08 1.23
CA ILE A 186 21.78 -2.00 1.44
C ILE A 186 21.64 -0.86 0.43
N GLU A 187 20.72 -0.99 -0.53
CA GLU A 187 20.45 -0.01 -1.58
C GLU A 187 19.16 0.77 -1.34
N LYS A 188 19.00 1.88 -2.06
CA LYS A 188 17.71 2.59 -2.12
C LYS A 188 16.70 1.75 -2.88
N ILE A 189 15.46 1.74 -2.39
CA ILE A 189 14.36 1.00 -3.00
C ILE A 189 13.95 1.71 -4.29
N SER A 190 13.68 0.92 -5.33
CA SER A 190 13.06 1.40 -6.56
C SER A 190 11.66 0.78 -6.69
N TYR A 191 10.66 1.63 -6.95
CA TYR A 191 9.30 1.21 -7.27
C TYR A 191 8.82 1.92 -8.55
N PRO A 192 8.31 1.18 -9.56
CA PRO A 192 8.19 -0.28 -9.61
C PRO A 192 9.55 -0.99 -9.52
N PRO A 193 9.61 -2.23 -9.02
CA PRO A 193 10.87 -2.95 -8.90
C PRO A 193 11.49 -3.18 -10.29
N PRO A 194 12.83 -3.24 -10.42
CA PRO A 194 13.48 -3.56 -11.70
C PRO A 194 13.20 -5.00 -12.14
N SER A 195 13.42 -5.30 -13.42
CA SER A 195 13.11 -6.61 -14.03
C SER A 195 13.84 -7.79 -13.40
N ASN A 196 15.02 -7.56 -12.84
CA ASN A 196 15.83 -8.57 -12.15
C ASN A 196 15.52 -8.67 -10.64
N HIS A 197 14.49 -7.98 -10.15
CA HIS A 197 14.12 -8.01 -8.73
C HIS A 197 13.39 -9.33 -8.40
N PRO A 198 13.70 -10.01 -7.27
CA PRO A 198 13.08 -11.28 -6.91
C PRO A 198 11.55 -11.26 -6.78
N TYR A 199 10.97 -10.07 -6.63
CA TYR A 199 9.52 -9.86 -6.55
C TYR A 199 8.80 -9.96 -7.90
N GLN A 200 9.49 -9.78 -9.02
CA GLN A 200 8.85 -9.80 -10.34
C GLN A 200 8.51 -11.21 -10.85
N ILE A 201 9.02 -12.26 -10.19
CA ILE A 201 8.68 -13.64 -10.53
C ILE A 201 7.46 -14.03 -9.69
N LYS A 202 6.27 -13.65 -10.18
CA LYS A 202 4.99 -14.21 -9.77
C LYS A 202 4.14 -14.46 -11.00
#